data_AF-A0A2E8H0S6-F1
#
_entry.id   AF-A0A2E8H0S6-F1
#
_cell.length_a   1.000
_cell.length_b   1.000
_cell.length_c   1.000
_cell.angle_alpha   90.00
_cell.angle_beta   90.00
_cell.angle_gamma   90.00
#
_symmetry.space_group_name_H-M   'P 1'
#
loop_
_entity.id
_entity.type
_entity.pdbx_description
1 polymer ?
#
loop_
_entity_poly.entity_id
_entity_poly.type
_entity_poly.pdbx_seq_one_letter_code
_entity_poly.pdbx_strand_id
1 'polypeptide(L)'
;MLLALAPLHVRFSHLAATDAPSVLWSSLAVLWAVRATQRTSSRDLIISGVFCGLSGATKYPGLLAGASILAATWVAFPGRRLGVLLPAAATALLTFACATPYVWLDGSTALTDLTVMTREHALGDLHSAVASGPLHLVGHNLRLGLGAGTCLAVTASLLWRPGRMTPAERVVLAALAVFALFAASASSAFMRYAMPMAPLAVVLALRRPKTLPRPLAAIAVLAMLSEPGYSAVHLHRLLTTEDTRIEARRAIEAGLPEGGRVVHFSSRHGRPHLLSPDFLYRRQRRAEQSFGLSGVAALYERLAERDDLPPEAPPQPCRTGPGRGPVRRRLVSRDRRWRG
;
A
#
# COMPACT_ATOMS: atom_id res chain seq x y z
N MET A 1 -15.79 3.33 14.63
CA MET A 1 -16.70 2.43 13.87
C MET A 1 -16.55 2.60 12.36
N LEU A 2 -16.79 3.79 11.79
CA LEU A 2 -16.63 4.02 10.34
C LEU A 2 -15.27 3.54 9.77
N LEU A 3 -14.16 3.95 10.39
CA LEU A 3 -12.82 3.51 9.96
C LEU A 3 -12.61 2.00 10.11
N ALA A 4 -13.16 1.39 11.16
CA ALA A 4 -13.01 -0.04 11.44
C ALA A 4 -13.75 -0.93 10.43
N LEU A 5 -14.79 -0.38 9.78
CA LEU A 5 -15.53 -1.06 8.72
C LEU A 5 -15.10 -0.62 7.32
N ALA A 6 -14.23 0.38 7.19
CA ALA A 6 -13.79 0.88 5.89
C ALA A 6 -13.07 -0.24 5.12
N PRO A 7 -13.57 -0.70 3.95
CA PRO A 7 -13.00 -1.84 3.23
C PRO A 7 -11.53 -1.64 2.88
N LEU A 8 -11.13 -0.39 2.63
CA LEU A 8 -9.74 -0.04 2.42
C LEU A 8 -8.87 -0.43 3.62
N HIS A 9 -9.27 0.01 4.82
CA HIS A 9 -8.50 -0.24 6.03
C HIS A 9 -8.53 -1.71 6.41
N VAL A 10 -9.70 -2.37 6.35
CA VAL A 10 -9.85 -3.80 6.67
C VAL A 10 -8.94 -4.64 5.77
N ARG A 11 -9.02 -4.46 4.44
CA ARG A 11 -8.23 -5.24 3.47
C ARG A 11 -6.74 -5.13 3.72
N PHE A 12 -6.22 -3.92 3.92
CA PHE A 12 -4.78 -3.72 4.08
C PHE A 12 -4.28 -4.03 5.51
N SER A 13 -5.16 -4.10 6.51
CA SER A 13 -4.79 -4.52 7.88
C SER A 13 -4.54 -6.02 7.99
N HIS A 14 -5.13 -6.83 7.10
CA HIS A 14 -4.87 -8.27 7.02
C HIS A 14 -3.55 -8.62 6.31
N LEU A 15 -2.92 -7.65 5.65
CA LEU A 15 -1.66 -7.84 4.96
C LEU A 15 -0.52 -7.44 5.88
N ALA A 16 0.54 -8.26 5.96
CA ALA A 16 1.80 -7.90 6.59
C ALA A 16 2.55 -6.89 5.71
N ALA A 17 1.99 -5.68 5.59
CA ALA A 17 2.45 -4.59 4.75
C ALA A 17 2.69 -3.32 5.56
N THR A 18 3.46 -2.40 5.01
CA THR A 18 3.81 -1.13 5.65
C THR A 18 2.66 -0.10 5.66
N ASP A 19 1.58 -0.37 4.92
CA ASP A 19 0.47 0.57 4.75
C ASP A 19 -0.26 0.87 6.06
N ALA A 20 -0.71 -0.16 6.80
CA ALA A 20 -1.45 0.02 8.05
C ALA A 20 -0.64 0.75 9.14
N PRO A 21 0.61 0.39 9.46
CA PRO A 21 1.40 1.14 10.44
C PRO A 21 1.68 2.57 9.97
N SER A 22 1.91 2.82 8.67
CA SER A 22 2.05 4.20 8.15
C SER A 22 0.78 5.03 8.36
N VAL A 23 -0.42 4.46 8.20
CA VAL A 23 -1.69 5.13 8.52
C VAL A 23 -1.78 5.47 10.00
N LEU A 24 -1.38 4.56 10.89
CA LEU A 24 -1.36 4.82 12.34
C LEU A 24 -0.45 6.01 12.67
N TRP A 25 0.78 6.00 12.19
CA TRP A 25 1.75 7.06 12.46
C TRP A 25 1.33 8.40 11.86
N SER A 26 0.87 8.43 10.62
CA SER A 26 0.35 9.66 10.01
C SER A 26 -0.88 10.19 10.74
N SER A 27 -1.79 9.32 11.19
CA SER A 27 -2.96 9.72 11.98
C SER A 27 -2.57 10.31 13.34
N LEU A 28 -1.57 9.73 14.01
CA LEU A 28 -1.03 10.27 15.26
C LEU A 28 -0.34 11.61 15.01
N ALA A 29 0.40 11.77 13.92
CA ALA A 29 0.99 13.05 13.55
C ALA A 29 -0.09 14.13 13.39
N VAL A 30 -1.17 13.86 12.65
CA VAL A 30 -2.29 14.81 12.49
C VAL A 30 -3.00 15.05 13.82
N LEU A 31 -3.23 14.04 14.65
CA LEU A 31 -3.86 14.17 15.96
C LEU A 31 -3.08 15.13 16.86
N TRP A 32 -1.76 14.98 16.93
CA TRP A 32 -0.90 15.84 17.74
C TRP A 32 -0.80 17.26 17.16
N ALA A 33 -0.81 17.42 15.83
CA ALA A 33 -0.92 18.73 15.20
C ALA A 33 -2.26 19.43 15.54
N VAL A 34 -3.37 18.70 15.54
CA VAL A 34 -4.67 19.19 15.99
C VAL A 34 -4.63 19.59 17.47
N ARG A 35 -4.05 18.76 18.34
CA ARG A 35 -3.90 19.11 19.77
C ARG A 35 -3.04 20.37 19.97
N ALA A 36 -1.98 20.52 19.18
CA ALA A 36 -1.17 21.73 19.18
C ALA A 36 -2.01 22.97 18.85
N THR A 37 -3.00 22.87 17.95
CA THR A 37 -3.92 24.00 17.67
C THR A 37 -4.95 24.26 18.76
N GLN A 38 -5.38 23.22 19.49
CA GLN A 38 -6.37 23.36 20.55
C GLN A 38 -5.78 23.93 21.84
N ARG A 39 -4.50 23.63 22.10
CA ARG A 39 -3.79 23.99 23.34
C ARG A 39 -2.69 25.04 23.15
N THR A 40 -2.43 25.44 21.91
CA THR A 40 -1.29 26.30 21.55
C THR A 40 0.03 25.75 22.11
N SER A 41 0.24 24.43 21.98
CA SER A 41 1.38 23.70 22.57
C SER A 41 2.44 23.40 21.51
N SER A 42 3.63 23.99 21.64
CA SER A 42 4.78 23.67 20.79
C SER A 42 5.29 22.25 21.02
N ARG A 43 5.16 21.72 22.24
CA ARG A 43 5.48 20.33 22.57
C ARG A 43 4.63 19.35 21.78
N ASP A 44 3.34 19.62 21.64
CA ASP A 44 2.43 18.76 20.87
C ASP A 44 2.82 18.78 19.39
N LEU A 45 3.32 19.91 18.88
CA LEU A 45 3.83 20.02 17.51
C LEU A 45 5.15 19.24 17.31
N ILE A 46 6.04 19.23 18.31
CA ILE A 46 7.25 18.40 18.30
C ILE A 46 6.90 16.91 18.30
N ILE A 47 5.94 16.49 19.12
CA ILE A 47 5.45 15.10 19.14
C ILE A 47 4.82 14.74 17.79
N SER A 48 4.10 15.67 17.16
CA SER A 48 3.60 15.50 15.78
C SER A 48 4.74 15.25 14.79
N GLY A 49 5.86 15.98 14.94
CA GLY A 49 7.10 15.76 14.20
C GLY A 49 7.62 14.32 14.32
N VAL A 50 7.75 13.80 15.54
CA VAL A 50 8.19 12.41 15.78
C VAL A 50 7.33 11.40 15.01
N PHE A 51 5.99 11.49 15.13
CA PHE A 51 5.09 10.59 14.42
C PHE A 51 5.10 10.77 12.90
N CYS A 52 5.33 11.99 12.41
CA CYS A 52 5.54 12.24 10.99
C CYS A 52 6.80 11.53 10.47
N GLY A 53 7.90 11.58 11.24
CA GLY A 53 9.13 10.87 10.94
C GLY A 53 8.96 9.34 10.89
N LEU A 54 8.30 8.76 11.90
CA LEU A 54 7.97 7.32 11.92
C LEU A 54 7.08 6.90 10.75
N SER A 55 6.09 7.73 10.40
CA SER A 55 5.23 7.53 9.23
C SER A 55 6.04 7.45 7.94
N GLY A 56 6.96 8.40 7.76
CA GLY A 56 7.89 8.45 6.63
C GLY A 56 8.84 7.26 6.56
N ALA A 57 9.40 6.85 7.70
CA ALA A 57 10.34 5.72 7.77
C ALA A 57 9.64 4.38 7.48
N THR A 58 8.37 4.26 7.85
CA THR A 58 7.54 3.10 7.52
C THR A 58 7.21 3.07 6.03
N LYS A 59 6.88 4.23 5.45
CA LYS A 59 6.54 4.39 4.03
C LYS A 59 6.76 5.84 3.61
N TYR A 60 7.60 6.11 2.62
CA TYR A 60 8.05 7.48 2.30
C TYR A 60 6.94 8.51 2.08
N PRO A 61 5.83 8.22 1.36
CA PRO A 61 4.68 9.12 1.28
C PRO A 61 4.07 9.51 2.65
N GLY A 62 4.33 8.74 3.70
CA GLY A 62 3.92 9.05 5.06
C GLY A 62 4.45 10.38 5.60
N LEU A 63 5.56 10.91 5.05
CA LEU A 63 6.07 12.26 5.38
C LEU A 63 5.11 13.39 4.98
N LEU A 64 4.16 13.13 4.06
CA LEU A 64 3.13 14.09 3.68
C LEU A 64 2.23 14.49 4.86
N ALA A 65 2.21 13.70 5.94
CA ALA A 65 1.59 14.08 7.21
C ALA A 65 2.17 15.40 7.78
N GLY A 66 3.38 15.80 7.38
CA GLY A 66 4.00 17.08 7.71
C GLY A 66 3.18 18.31 7.27
N ALA A 67 2.26 18.14 6.30
CA ALA A 67 1.27 19.17 5.96
C ALA A 67 0.41 19.58 7.17
N SER A 68 0.13 18.66 8.09
CA SER A 68 -0.60 18.97 9.33
C SER A 68 0.24 19.84 10.28
N ILE A 69 1.55 19.62 10.36
CA ILE A 69 2.49 20.42 11.17
C ILE A 69 2.55 21.85 10.62
N LEU A 70 2.66 21.99 9.30
CA LEU A 70 2.61 23.30 8.62
C LEU A 70 1.27 23.97 8.91
N ALA A 71 0.14 23.32 8.63
CA ALA A 71 -1.17 23.92 8.87
C ALA A 71 -1.37 24.34 10.34
N ALA A 72 -0.99 23.49 11.30
CA ALA A 72 -1.10 23.79 12.72
C ALA A 72 -0.23 24.99 13.13
N THR A 73 1.00 25.08 12.59
CA THR A 73 1.90 26.21 12.84
C THR A 73 1.29 27.54 12.41
N TRP A 74 0.74 27.60 11.19
CA TRP A 74 0.19 28.83 10.65
C TRP A 74 -1.11 29.25 11.33
N VAL A 75 -1.91 28.28 11.77
CA VAL A 75 -3.20 28.53 12.40
C VAL A 75 -3.07 28.89 13.88
N ALA A 76 -2.16 28.26 14.63
CA ALA A 76 -2.10 28.39 16.09
C ALA A 76 -0.96 29.27 16.62
N PHE A 77 0.07 29.55 15.83
CA PHE A 77 1.26 30.28 16.30
C PHE A 77 1.59 31.52 15.44
N PRO A 78 0.68 32.51 15.36
CA PRO A 78 1.00 33.79 14.73
C PRO A 78 2.19 34.43 15.47
N GLY A 79 3.22 34.87 14.72
CA GLY A 79 4.40 35.55 15.28
C GLY A 79 5.54 34.64 15.80
N ARG A 80 5.33 33.33 15.96
CA ARG A 80 6.40 32.39 16.41
C ARG A 80 6.60 31.18 15.49
N ARG A 81 6.18 31.30 14.23
CA ARG A 81 6.11 30.19 13.26
C ARG A 81 7.43 29.43 13.13
N LEU A 82 8.54 30.12 12.87
CA LEU A 82 9.84 29.48 12.72
C LEU A 82 10.31 28.80 14.01
N GLY A 83 10.08 29.43 15.16
CA GLY A 83 10.49 28.91 16.47
C GLY A 83 9.76 27.62 16.89
N VAL A 84 8.60 27.31 16.29
CA VAL A 84 7.88 26.04 16.53
C VAL A 84 8.00 25.06 15.36
N LEU A 85 8.10 25.57 14.13
CA LEU A 85 8.22 24.75 12.93
C LEU A 85 9.58 24.07 12.84
N LEU A 86 10.67 24.79 13.09
CA LEU A 86 12.02 24.25 13.01
C LEU A 86 12.22 23.05 13.95
N PRO A 87 11.89 23.11 15.26
CA PRO A 87 12.03 21.94 16.12
C PRO A 87 11.09 20.79 15.74
N ALA A 88 9.87 21.07 15.25
CA ALA A 88 8.96 20.02 14.78
C ALA A 88 9.47 19.34 13.49
N ALA A 89 10.00 20.11 12.55
CA ALA A 89 10.62 19.59 11.33
C ALA A 89 11.91 18.82 11.65
N ALA A 90 12.76 19.36 12.52
CA ALA A 90 13.98 18.69 12.97
C ALA A 90 13.66 17.34 13.62
N THR A 91 12.68 17.27 14.51
CA THR A 91 12.28 15.99 15.13
C THR A 91 11.67 15.01 14.14
N ALA A 92 10.93 15.46 13.12
CA ALA A 92 10.49 14.60 12.03
C ALA A 92 11.66 14.00 11.24
N LEU A 93 12.62 14.83 10.84
CA LEU A 93 13.80 14.40 10.08
C LEU A 93 14.71 13.49 10.91
N LEU A 94 14.97 13.84 12.17
CA LEU A 94 15.77 13.02 13.09
C LEU A 94 15.11 11.66 13.32
N THR A 95 13.80 11.63 13.58
CA THR A 95 13.09 10.37 13.79
C THR A 95 13.08 9.50 12.52
N PHE A 96 12.86 10.10 11.35
CA PHE A 96 12.96 9.40 10.07
C PHE A 96 14.34 8.77 9.88
N ALA A 97 15.39 9.55 10.13
CA ALA A 97 16.77 9.12 9.93
C ALA A 97 17.19 8.05 10.97
N CYS A 98 16.78 8.18 12.23
CA CYS A 98 17.03 7.16 13.26
C CYS A 98 16.30 5.83 12.95
N ALA A 99 15.08 5.90 12.43
CA ALA A 99 14.30 4.72 12.05
C ALA A 99 14.73 4.12 10.69
N THR A 100 15.52 4.86 9.90
CA THR A 100 16.02 4.44 8.59
C THR A 100 17.55 4.49 8.59
N PRO A 101 18.24 3.58 9.29
CA PRO A 101 19.69 3.65 9.50
C PRO A 101 20.50 3.66 8.19
N TYR A 102 19.95 3.10 7.11
CA TYR A 102 20.58 3.07 5.79
C TYR A 102 20.81 4.47 5.20
N VAL A 103 20.02 5.47 5.62
CA VAL A 103 20.24 6.88 5.23
C VAL A 103 21.58 7.40 5.74
N TRP A 104 22.08 6.88 6.86
CA TRP A 104 23.38 7.23 7.42
C TRP A 104 24.51 6.34 6.90
N LEU A 105 24.25 5.04 6.77
CA LEU A 105 25.25 4.06 6.37
C LEU A 105 25.65 4.22 4.90
N ASP A 106 24.68 4.48 4.03
CA ASP A 106 24.91 4.73 2.60
C ASP A 106 23.84 5.68 2.05
N GLY A 107 24.00 6.96 2.38
CA GLY A 107 23.11 8.01 1.92
C GLY A 107 23.05 8.11 0.39
N SER A 108 24.11 7.74 -0.32
CA SER A 108 24.16 7.82 -1.79
C SER A 108 23.23 6.80 -2.45
N THR A 109 23.28 5.55 -1.98
CA THR A 109 22.37 4.48 -2.41
C THR A 109 20.94 4.77 -1.94
N ALA A 110 20.76 5.23 -0.69
CA ALA A 110 19.43 5.58 -0.17
C ALA A 110 18.74 6.67 -1.00
N LEU A 111 19.47 7.73 -1.39
CA LEU A 111 18.96 8.78 -2.26
C LEU A 111 18.64 8.25 -3.66
N THR A 112 19.51 7.40 -4.20
CA THR A 112 19.28 6.75 -5.50
C THR A 112 18.00 5.91 -5.47
N ASP A 113 17.82 5.05 -4.47
CA ASP A 113 16.64 4.22 -4.30
C ASP A 113 15.36 5.05 -4.10
N LEU A 114 15.43 6.12 -3.31
CA LEU A 114 14.32 7.08 -3.15
C LEU A 114 13.94 7.73 -4.48
N THR A 115 14.93 8.13 -5.29
CA THR A 115 14.67 8.75 -6.60
C THR A 115 14.08 7.75 -7.59
N VAL A 116 14.55 6.50 -7.60
CA VAL A 116 14.02 5.41 -8.44
C VAL A 116 12.57 5.13 -8.04
N MET A 117 12.29 4.94 -6.75
CA MET A 117 10.93 4.70 -6.26
C MET A 117 9.97 5.84 -6.58
N THR A 118 10.44 7.09 -6.43
CA THR A 118 9.66 8.28 -6.78
C THR A 118 9.38 8.32 -8.28
N ARG A 119 10.39 8.07 -9.12
CA ARG A 119 10.21 8.02 -10.57
C ARG A 119 9.24 6.93 -10.99
N GLU A 120 9.35 5.72 -10.46
CA GLU A 120 8.49 4.59 -10.85
C GLU A 120 7.02 4.76 -10.42
N HIS A 121 6.78 5.32 -9.24
CA HIS A 121 5.45 5.35 -8.63
C HIS A 121 4.74 6.71 -8.75
N ALA A 122 5.49 7.82 -8.84
CA ALA A 122 4.93 9.15 -8.96
C ALA A 122 4.99 9.70 -10.40
N LEU A 123 6.07 9.42 -11.15
CA LEU A 123 6.35 10.07 -12.44
C LEU A 123 6.39 9.12 -13.65
N GLY A 124 6.28 7.81 -13.44
CA GLY A 124 6.62 6.82 -14.44
C GLY A 124 5.43 6.36 -15.27
N ASP A 125 5.61 6.26 -16.58
CA ASP A 125 4.57 5.86 -17.54
C ASP A 125 4.23 4.36 -17.51
N LEU A 126 4.98 3.54 -16.75
CA LEU A 126 4.81 2.08 -16.75
C LEU A 126 3.43 1.62 -16.22
N HIS A 127 2.78 2.45 -15.40
CA HIS A 127 1.46 2.16 -14.82
C HIS A 127 0.30 2.88 -15.53
N SER A 128 0.57 3.62 -16.63
CA SER A 128 -0.40 4.44 -17.38
C SER A 128 -1.56 3.67 -18.02
N ALA A 129 -1.49 2.34 -18.05
CA ALA A 129 -2.58 1.51 -18.58
C ALA A 129 -3.82 1.48 -17.65
N VAL A 130 -3.66 1.86 -16.38
CA VAL A 130 -4.77 1.99 -15.43
C VAL A 130 -5.16 3.46 -15.32
N ALA A 131 -6.46 3.76 -15.41
CA ALA A 131 -6.96 5.12 -15.22
C ALA A 131 -6.41 5.70 -13.89
N SER A 132 -5.61 6.75 -13.98
CA SER A 132 -5.08 7.52 -12.85
C SER A 132 -5.71 8.91 -12.83
N GLY A 133 -5.52 9.67 -11.76
CA GLY A 133 -6.04 11.04 -11.65
C GLY A 133 -7.17 11.25 -10.64
N PRO A 134 -7.68 12.50 -10.52
CA PRO A 134 -8.66 12.88 -9.50
C PRO A 134 -9.99 12.10 -9.59
N LEU A 135 -10.47 11.87 -10.81
CA LEU A 135 -11.71 11.13 -11.04
C LEU A 135 -11.58 9.66 -10.61
N HIS A 136 -10.42 9.04 -10.86
CA HIS A 136 -10.16 7.68 -10.40
C HIS A 136 -9.99 7.62 -8.87
N LEU A 137 -9.28 8.59 -8.29
CA LEU A 137 -9.13 8.69 -6.83
C LEU A 137 -10.49 8.76 -6.13
N VAL A 138 -11.40 9.63 -6.60
CA VAL A 138 -12.71 9.82 -5.98
C VAL A 138 -13.67 8.68 -6.36
N GLY A 139 -13.79 8.38 -7.64
CA GLY A 139 -14.78 7.44 -8.17
C GLY A 139 -14.46 5.96 -7.90
N HIS A 140 -13.18 5.61 -7.74
CA HIS A 140 -12.73 4.25 -7.50
C HIS A 140 -12.10 4.09 -6.11
N ASN A 141 -10.97 4.75 -5.85
CA ASN A 141 -10.18 4.46 -4.64
C ASN A 141 -10.91 4.83 -3.34
N LEU A 142 -11.44 6.06 -3.25
CA LEU A 142 -12.14 6.53 -2.07
C LEU A 142 -13.54 5.94 -1.96
N ARG A 143 -14.28 5.84 -3.07
CA ARG A 143 -15.62 5.24 -3.06
C ARG A 143 -15.58 3.78 -2.61
N LEU A 144 -14.76 2.94 -3.24
CA LEU A 144 -14.63 1.53 -2.84
C LEU A 144 -13.95 1.39 -1.47
N GLY A 145 -13.15 2.37 -1.08
CA GLY A 145 -12.41 2.34 0.16
C GLY A 145 -13.17 2.77 1.42
N LEU A 146 -14.08 3.74 1.29
CA LEU A 146 -14.82 4.38 2.39
C LEU A 146 -16.34 4.24 2.28
N GLY A 147 -16.84 3.84 1.11
CA GLY A 147 -18.25 3.86 0.75
C GLY A 147 -18.71 5.22 0.21
N ALA A 148 -19.66 5.19 -0.72
CA ALA A 148 -20.27 6.36 -1.33
C ALA A 148 -20.92 7.27 -0.28
N GLY A 149 -21.56 6.70 0.75
CA GLY A 149 -22.17 7.47 1.85
C GLY A 149 -21.15 8.35 2.58
N THR A 150 -19.96 7.81 2.87
CA THR A 150 -18.87 8.56 3.50
C THR A 150 -18.32 9.63 2.54
N CYS A 151 -18.11 9.31 1.27
CA CYS A 151 -17.67 10.29 0.27
C CYS A 151 -18.66 11.46 0.14
N LEU A 152 -19.97 11.18 0.07
CA LEU A 152 -21.02 12.20 0.04
C LEU A 152 -21.02 13.06 1.31
N ALA A 153 -20.83 12.45 2.48
CA ALA A 153 -20.74 13.16 3.75
C ALA A 153 -19.51 14.08 3.85
N VAL A 154 -18.35 13.66 3.30
CA VAL A 154 -17.17 14.53 3.15
C VAL A 154 -17.50 15.71 2.25
N THR A 155 -18.02 15.47 1.04
CA THR A 155 -18.39 16.54 0.10
C THR A 155 -19.38 17.52 0.72
N ALA A 156 -20.45 17.02 1.33
CA ALA A 156 -21.43 17.85 2.03
C ALA A 156 -20.79 18.65 3.17
N SER A 157 -19.84 18.06 3.90
CA SER A 157 -19.12 18.74 4.98
C SER A 157 -18.15 19.81 4.48
N LEU A 158 -17.56 19.67 3.29
CA LEU A 158 -16.70 20.69 2.69
C LEU A 158 -17.50 21.87 2.13
N LEU A 159 -18.67 21.60 1.53
CA LEU A 159 -19.55 22.62 0.98
C LEU A 159 -20.37 23.35 2.07
N TRP A 160 -20.62 22.70 3.20
CA TRP A 160 -21.39 23.30 4.29
C TRP A 160 -20.58 24.31 5.09
N ARG A 161 -20.90 25.60 4.94
CA ARG A 161 -20.31 26.70 5.73
C ARG A 161 -18.77 26.59 5.85
N PRO A 162 -18.02 26.64 4.73
CA PRO A 162 -16.57 26.46 4.75
C PRO A 162 -15.85 27.51 5.62
N GLY A 163 -16.37 28.75 5.68
CA GLY A 163 -15.85 29.80 6.56
C GLY A 163 -15.99 29.54 8.07
N ARG A 164 -16.73 28.51 8.47
CA ARG A 164 -16.89 28.09 9.88
C ARG A 164 -16.07 26.85 10.23
N MET A 165 -15.07 26.50 9.44
CA MET A 165 -14.17 25.40 9.80
C MET A 165 -13.32 25.81 10.99
N THR A 166 -13.31 24.96 12.03
CA THR A 166 -12.46 25.18 13.19
C THR A 166 -10.97 25.11 12.79
N PRO A 167 -10.06 25.72 13.56
CA PRO A 167 -8.61 25.52 13.43
C PRO A 167 -8.21 24.04 13.21
N ALA A 168 -8.74 23.15 14.04
CA ALA A 168 -8.50 21.71 13.98
C ALA A 168 -8.98 21.09 12.66
N GLU A 169 -10.19 21.45 12.21
CA GLU A 169 -10.74 20.96 10.93
C GLU A 169 -9.89 21.42 9.74
N ARG A 170 -9.34 22.64 9.78
CA ARG A 170 -8.43 23.14 8.73
C ARG A 170 -7.12 22.36 8.68
N VAL A 171 -6.58 21.95 9.82
CA VAL A 171 -5.37 21.09 9.89
C VAL A 171 -5.65 19.72 9.26
N VAL A 172 -6.78 19.10 9.61
CA VAL A 172 -7.19 17.81 9.03
C VAL A 172 -7.42 17.94 7.52
N LEU A 173 -8.08 19.02 7.08
CA LEU A 173 -8.30 19.29 5.67
C LEU A 173 -6.99 19.49 4.90
N ALA A 174 -6.03 20.24 5.45
CA ALA A 174 -4.73 20.44 4.82
C ALA A 174 -3.97 19.13 4.63
N ALA A 175 -3.95 18.27 5.66
CA ALA A 175 -3.36 16.93 5.55
C ALA A 175 -4.08 16.07 4.50
N LEU A 176 -5.41 16.04 4.53
CA LEU A 176 -6.21 15.31 3.54
C LEU A 176 -5.93 15.81 2.12
N ALA A 177 -5.86 17.13 1.93
CA ALA A 177 -5.62 17.74 0.62
C ALA A 177 -4.24 17.38 0.05
N VAL A 178 -3.18 17.37 0.88
CA VAL A 178 -1.84 16.99 0.41
C VAL A 178 -1.76 15.50 0.06
N PHE A 179 -2.35 14.61 0.89
CA PHE A 179 -2.44 13.20 0.53
C PHE A 179 -3.29 12.97 -0.74
N ALA A 180 -4.41 13.68 -0.87
CA ALA A 180 -5.27 13.63 -2.05
C ALA A 180 -4.53 14.09 -3.31
N LEU A 181 -3.80 15.20 -3.22
CA LEU A 181 -3.02 15.76 -4.33
C LEU A 181 -1.96 14.75 -4.78
N PHE A 182 -1.20 14.20 -3.84
CA PHE A 182 -0.20 13.17 -4.14
C PHE A 182 -0.82 11.93 -4.79
N ALA A 183 -1.92 11.41 -4.23
CA ALA A 183 -2.58 10.23 -4.77
C ALA A 183 -3.24 10.47 -6.14
N ALA A 184 -3.70 11.70 -6.40
CA ALA A 184 -4.26 12.09 -7.68
C ALA A 184 -3.18 12.35 -8.74
N SER A 185 -2.00 12.82 -8.35
CA SER A 185 -0.88 13.08 -9.27
C SER A 185 0.01 11.87 -9.52
N ALA A 186 -0.06 10.84 -8.67
CA ALA A 186 0.76 9.65 -8.82
C ALA A 186 0.37 8.88 -10.10
N SER A 187 1.37 8.53 -10.91
CA SER A 187 1.16 7.70 -12.11
C SER A 187 0.65 6.30 -11.77
N SER A 188 0.89 5.84 -10.54
CA SER A 188 0.44 4.55 -10.06
C SER A 188 -0.89 4.64 -9.30
N ALA A 189 -1.95 4.08 -9.88
CA ALA A 189 -3.32 4.13 -9.36
C ALA A 189 -3.61 3.17 -8.18
N PHE A 190 -2.61 2.83 -7.36
CA PHE A 190 -2.82 1.86 -6.27
C PHE A 190 -3.77 2.40 -5.20
N MET A 191 -4.81 1.63 -4.90
CA MET A 191 -5.82 1.96 -3.88
C MET A 191 -5.19 2.26 -2.49
N ARG A 192 -4.05 1.64 -2.18
CA ARG A 192 -3.32 1.85 -0.92
C ARG A 192 -2.81 3.29 -0.72
N TYR A 193 -2.70 4.11 -1.76
CA TYR A 193 -2.34 5.53 -1.57
C TYR A 193 -3.45 6.36 -0.95
N ALA A 194 -4.70 5.90 -1.02
CA ALA A 194 -5.82 6.53 -0.31
C ALA A 194 -5.88 6.13 1.18
N MET A 195 -5.04 5.20 1.65
CA MET A 195 -5.08 4.70 3.04
C MET A 195 -4.92 5.81 4.09
N PRO A 196 -3.92 6.72 4.01
CA PRO A 196 -3.76 7.80 5.00
C PRO A 196 -4.92 8.81 4.97
N MET A 197 -5.65 8.88 3.84
CA MET A 197 -6.82 9.76 3.69
C MET A 197 -8.02 9.23 4.47
N ALA A 198 -8.13 7.92 4.68
CA ALA A 198 -9.30 7.29 5.31
C ALA A 198 -9.65 7.86 6.69
N PRO A 199 -8.74 7.89 7.69
CA PRO A 199 -9.04 8.47 9.00
C PRO A 199 -9.41 9.96 8.92
N LEU A 200 -8.73 10.72 8.05
CA LEU A 200 -8.95 12.16 7.88
C LEU A 200 -10.32 12.45 7.25
N ALA A 201 -10.68 11.69 6.21
CA ALA A 201 -11.97 11.76 5.55
C ALA A 201 -13.11 11.41 6.52
N VAL A 202 -12.96 10.36 7.33
CA VAL A 202 -13.97 9.98 8.35
C VAL A 202 -14.19 11.11 9.37
N VAL A 203 -13.12 11.76 9.84
CA VAL A 203 -13.24 12.90 10.78
C VAL A 203 -14.00 14.06 10.14
N LEU A 204 -13.67 14.42 8.90
CA LEU A 204 -14.36 15.50 8.19
C LEU A 204 -15.81 15.16 7.83
N ALA A 205 -16.10 13.90 7.49
CA ALA A 205 -17.44 13.43 7.16
C ALA A 205 -18.44 13.63 8.31
N LEU A 206 -17.96 13.61 9.56
CA LEU A 206 -18.78 13.81 10.75
C LEU A 206 -19.09 15.29 11.04
N ARG A 207 -18.49 16.24 10.33
CA ARG A 207 -18.71 17.68 10.56
C ARG A 207 -20.16 18.08 10.33
N ARG A 208 -20.77 17.68 9.21
CA ARG A 208 -22.19 18.00 8.92
C ARG A 208 -23.17 17.25 9.83
N PRO A 209 -23.07 15.91 10.03
CA PRO A 209 -23.97 15.17 10.91
C PRO A 209 -24.04 15.70 12.35
N LYS A 210 -22.94 16.24 12.90
CA LYS A 210 -22.91 16.87 14.23
C LYS A 210 -23.85 18.06 14.40
N THR A 211 -24.32 18.65 13.30
CA THR A 211 -25.23 19.82 13.31
C THR A 211 -26.68 19.44 13.01
N LEU A 212 -26.97 18.16 12.77
CA LEU A 212 -28.31 17.65 12.52
C LEU A 212 -29.01 17.27 13.84
N PRO A 213 -30.35 17.24 13.89
CA PRO A 213 -31.06 16.64 15.00
C PRO A 213 -30.71 15.14 15.08
N ARG A 214 -30.71 14.59 16.31
CA ARG A 214 -30.32 13.20 16.60
C ARG A 214 -30.85 12.13 15.62
N PRO A 215 -32.15 12.10 15.25
CA PRO A 215 -32.64 11.08 14.31
C PRO A 215 -32.00 11.20 12.93
N LEU A 216 -31.86 12.42 12.39
CA LEU A 216 -31.25 12.64 11.09
C LEU A 216 -29.73 12.37 11.12
N ALA A 217 -29.06 12.72 12.22
CA ALA A 217 -27.65 12.37 12.42
C ALA A 217 -27.44 10.84 12.46
N ALA A 218 -28.32 10.12 13.15
CA ALA A 218 -28.28 8.65 13.20
C ALA A 218 -28.50 8.03 11.82
N ILE A 219 -29.51 8.51 11.06
CA ILE A 219 -29.76 8.06 9.68
C ILE A 219 -28.53 8.33 8.80
N ALA A 220 -27.94 9.52 8.89
CA ALA A 220 -26.74 9.85 8.12
C ALA A 220 -25.57 8.92 8.44
N VAL A 221 -25.31 8.65 9.74
CA VAL A 221 -24.25 7.73 10.17
C VAL A 221 -24.54 6.29 9.73
N LEU A 222 -25.79 5.82 9.83
CA LEU A 222 -26.18 4.50 9.35
C LEU A 222 -26.00 4.37 7.83
N ALA A 223 -26.38 5.41 7.07
CA ALA A 223 -26.15 5.45 5.63
C ALA A 223 -24.65 5.37 5.30
N MET A 224 -23.80 6.11 6.03
CA MET A 224 -22.34 6.03 5.88
C MET A 224 -21.76 4.65 6.23
N LEU A 225 -22.37 3.93 7.18
CA LEU A 225 -21.93 2.60 7.62
C LEU A 225 -22.41 1.46 6.73
N SER A 226 -23.50 1.64 5.99
CA SER A 226 -24.19 0.57 5.25
C SER A 226 -23.29 -0.15 4.23
N GLU A 227 -22.75 0.58 3.25
CA GLU A 227 -21.85 0.06 2.22
C GLU A 227 -20.52 -0.49 2.78
N PRO A 228 -19.76 0.23 3.63
CA PRO A 228 -18.53 -0.32 4.19
C PRO A 228 -18.80 -1.51 5.12
N GLY A 229 -19.89 -1.50 5.88
CA GLY A 229 -20.31 -2.63 6.72
C GLY A 229 -20.59 -3.89 5.91
N TYR A 230 -21.38 -3.78 4.83
CA TYR A 230 -21.62 -4.90 3.90
C TYR A 230 -20.32 -5.42 3.29
N SER A 231 -19.48 -4.51 2.80
CA SER A 231 -18.22 -4.84 2.15
C SER A 231 -17.22 -5.49 3.11
N ALA A 232 -17.15 -5.06 4.37
CA ALA A 232 -16.30 -5.67 5.39
C ALA A 232 -16.73 -7.11 5.72
N VAL A 233 -18.04 -7.35 5.86
CA VAL A 233 -18.58 -8.71 6.07
C VAL A 233 -18.30 -9.61 4.87
N HIS A 234 -18.51 -9.10 3.66
CA HIS A 234 -18.23 -9.85 2.43
C HIS A 234 -16.74 -10.18 2.29
N LEU A 235 -15.86 -9.22 2.56
CA LEU A 235 -14.41 -9.43 2.55
C LEU A 235 -13.98 -10.45 3.61
N HIS A 236 -14.54 -10.38 4.83
CA HIS A 236 -14.24 -11.37 5.85
C HIS A 236 -14.61 -12.78 5.39
N ARG A 237 -15.82 -12.96 4.81
CA ARG A 237 -16.23 -14.25 4.23
C ARG A 237 -15.24 -14.75 3.18
N LEU A 238 -14.82 -13.89 2.26
CA LEU A 238 -13.83 -14.22 1.24
C LEU A 238 -12.47 -14.63 1.83
N LEU A 239 -12.04 -14.00 2.92
CA LEU A 239 -10.78 -14.32 3.59
C LEU A 239 -10.85 -15.61 4.43
N THR A 240 -12.04 -16.02 4.86
CA THR A 240 -12.26 -17.28 5.58
C THR A 240 -12.53 -18.47 4.67
N THR A 241 -12.95 -18.23 3.42
CA THR A 241 -13.09 -19.27 2.41
C THR A 241 -11.72 -19.79 1.99
N GLU A 242 -11.65 -21.07 1.60
CA GLU A 242 -10.43 -21.65 1.07
C GLU A 242 -9.90 -20.85 -0.14
N ASP A 243 -8.58 -20.67 -0.20
CA ASP A 243 -7.94 -19.94 -1.29
C ASP A 243 -8.12 -20.72 -2.60
N THR A 244 -8.72 -20.09 -3.61
CA THR A 244 -8.96 -20.71 -4.92
C THR A 244 -7.68 -21.20 -5.60
N ARG A 245 -6.50 -20.69 -5.22
CA ARG A 245 -5.20 -21.20 -5.69
C ARG A 245 -4.86 -22.55 -5.09
N ILE A 246 -5.29 -22.83 -3.86
CA ILE A 246 -5.13 -24.14 -3.21
C ILE A 246 -6.10 -25.13 -3.85
N GLU A 247 -7.35 -24.73 -4.06
CA GLU A 247 -8.35 -25.55 -4.77
C GLU A 247 -7.86 -25.90 -6.18
N ALA A 248 -7.42 -24.90 -6.95
CA ALA A 248 -6.87 -25.10 -8.28
C ALA A 248 -5.63 -26.00 -8.26
N ARG A 249 -4.73 -25.83 -7.28
CA ARG A 249 -3.56 -26.71 -7.11
C ARG A 249 -4.00 -28.15 -6.89
N ARG A 250 -4.91 -28.41 -5.94
CA ARG A 250 -5.39 -29.78 -5.65
C ARG A 250 -6.07 -30.41 -6.87
N ALA A 251 -6.89 -29.64 -7.59
CA ALA A 251 -7.55 -30.12 -8.80
C ALA A 251 -6.54 -30.49 -9.90
N ILE A 252 -5.48 -29.69 -10.06
CA ILE A 252 -4.39 -29.99 -10.99
C ILE A 252 -3.63 -31.24 -10.53
N GLU A 253 -3.22 -31.32 -9.26
CA GLU A 253 -2.45 -32.44 -8.71
C GLU A 253 -3.23 -33.77 -8.77
N ALA A 254 -4.55 -33.73 -8.58
CA ALA A 254 -5.40 -34.92 -8.63
C ALA A 254 -5.77 -35.36 -10.06
N GLY A 255 -5.87 -34.41 -11.00
CA GLY A 255 -6.39 -34.67 -12.35
C GLY A 255 -5.33 -34.72 -13.46
N LEU A 256 -4.09 -34.30 -13.20
CA LEU A 256 -3.05 -34.23 -14.22
C LEU A 256 -2.43 -35.63 -14.44
N PRO A 257 -2.54 -36.22 -15.64
CA PRO A 257 -1.93 -37.51 -15.93
C PRO A 257 -0.39 -37.41 -15.91
N GLU A 258 0.29 -38.53 -15.73
CA GLU A 258 1.74 -38.59 -15.73
C GLU A 258 2.31 -38.03 -17.05
N GLY A 259 3.26 -37.09 -16.96
CA GLY A 259 3.80 -36.37 -18.12
C GLY A 259 2.91 -35.25 -18.67
N GLY A 260 1.73 -35.02 -18.08
CA GLY A 260 0.85 -33.91 -18.41
C GLY A 260 1.51 -32.54 -18.18
N ARG A 261 1.18 -31.56 -19.02
CA ARG A 261 1.76 -30.21 -18.96
C ARG A 261 0.69 -29.17 -18.67
N VAL A 262 0.95 -28.34 -17.67
CA VAL A 262 0.10 -27.17 -17.37
C VAL A 262 0.71 -25.94 -18.01
N VAL A 263 -0.04 -25.29 -18.90
CA VAL A 263 0.37 -24.01 -19.50
C VAL A 263 -0.39 -22.89 -18.81
N HIS A 264 0.35 -22.01 -18.13
CA HIS A 264 -0.22 -20.87 -17.43
C HIS A 264 -0.01 -19.57 -18.24
N PHE A 265 -1.05 -19.11 -18.91
CA PHE A 265 -0.99 -17.99 -19.85
C PHE A 265 -1.02 -16.59 -19.21
N SER A 266 -1.15 -16.47 -17.88
CA SER A 266 -1.38 -15.16 -17.24
C SER A 266 -0.47 -14.83 -16.04
N SER A 267 -0.73 -13.64 -15.48
CA SER A 267 0.14 -12.67 -14.79
C SER A 267 1.06 -13.21 -13.67
N ARG A 268 2.00 -12.37 -13.20
CA ARG A 268 2.87 -12.67 -12.04
C ARG A 268 2.09 -12.97 -10.75
N HIS A 269 0.80 -12.69 -10.69
CA HIS A 269 -0.05 -12.82 -9.50
C HIS A 269 -1.09 -13.93 -9.66
N GLY A 270 -1.52 -14.53 -8.55
CA GLY A 270 -2.63 -15.50 -8.54
C GLY A 270 -2.26 -16.92 -9.01
N ARG A 271 -0.97 -17.23 -9.20
CA ARG A 271 -0.55 -18.55 -9.69
C ARG A 271 -0.77 -19.62 -8.62
N PRO A 272 -1.33 -20.80 -8.97
CA PRO A 272 -1.32 -21.94 -8.07
C PRO A 272 0.13 -22.32 -7.75
N HIS A 273 0.40 -22.61 -6.48
CA HIS A 273 1.73 -22.96 -6.00
C HIS A 273 2.04 -24.43 -6.35
N LEU A 274 2.34 -24.69 -7.62
CA LEU A 274 2.76 -26.00 -8.10
C LEU A 274 4.27 -26.20 -7.86
N LEU A 275 4.64 -27.35 -7.30
CA LEU A 275 6.04 -27.77 -7.27
C LEU A 275 6.50 -28.02 -8.70
N SER A 276 7.48 -27.25 -9.15
CA SER A 276 8.11 -27.42 -10.46
C SER A 276 9.63 -27.35 -10.34
N PRO A 277 10.38 -28.00 -11.25
CA PRO A 277 11.84 -27.90 -11.25
C PRO A 277 12.34 -26.45 -11.28
N ASP A 278 11.68 -25.56 -12.03
CA ASP A 278 12.03 -24.14 -12.07
C ASP A 278 11.78 -23.44 -10.72
N PHE A 279 10.68 -23.78 -10.04
CA PHE A 279 10.41 -23.25 -8.69
C PHE A 279 11.47 -23.71 -7.68
N LEU A 280 11.82 -24.99 -7.67
CA LEU A 280 12.87 -25.56 -6.82
C LEU A 280 14.23 -24.92 -7.13
N TYR A 281 14.59 -24.83 -8.41
CA TYR A 281 15.84 -24.22 -8.86
C TYR A 281 15.96 -22.76 -8.40
N ARG A 282 14.92 -21.93 -8.58
CA ARG A 282 14.93 -20.53 -8.12
C ARG A 282 15.08 -20.42 -6.60
N ARG A 283 14.46 -21.32 -5.85
CA ARG A 283 14.56 -21.36 -4.38
C ARG A 283 15.96 -21.75 -3.95
N GLN A 284 16.53 -22.78 -4.56
CA GLN A 284 17.90 -23.24 -4.33
C GLN A 284 18.92 -22.14 -4.66
N ARG A 285 18.77 -21.46 -5.80
CA ARG A 285 19.66 -20.34 -6.18
C ARG A 285 19.66 -19.20 -5.16
N ARG A 286 18.51 -18.87 -4.57
CA ARG A 286 18.44 -17.87 -3.49
C ARG A 286 19.14 -18.36 -2.23
N ALA A 287 18.92 -19.61 -1.85
CA ALA A 287 19.60 -20.21 -0.69
C ALA A 287 21.12 -20.25 -0.90
N GLU A 288 21.57 -20.60 -2.11
CA GLU A 288 22.98 -20.57 -2.51
C GLU A 288 23.58 -19.17 -2.39
N GLN A 289 22.85 -18.13 -2.84
CA GLN A 289 23.30 -16.73 -2.73
C GLN A 289 23.41 -16.25 -1.26
N SER A 290 22.53 -16.72 -0.38
CA SER A 290 22.52 -16.30 1.02
C SER A 290 23.46 -17.10 1.92
N PHE A 291 23.62 -18.41 1.65
CA PHE A 291 24.29 -19.36 2.55
C PHE A 291 25.47 -20.10 1.91
N GLY A 292 25.74 -19.89 0.62
CA GLY A 292 26.74 -20.63 -0.14
C GLY A 292 26.32 -22.06 -0.46
N LEU A 293 27.10 -22.73 -1.32
CA LEU A 293 26.86 -24.12 -1.75
C LEU A 293 26.91 -25.11 -0.59
N SER A 294 27.86 -24.95 0.33
CA SER A 294 28.01 -25.81 1.51
C SER A 294 26.82 -25.71 2.46
N GLY A 295 26.28 -24.50 2.67
CA GLY A 295 25.08 -24.28 3.47
C GLY A 295 23.83 -24.93 2.86
N VAL A 296 23.71 -24.92 1.53
CA VAL A 296 22.63 -25.61 0.83
C VAL A 296 22.78 -27.14 0.90
N ALA A 297 24.00 -27.67 0.78
CA ALA A 297 24.25 -29.11 0.92
C ALA A 297 23.87 -29.63 2.32
N ALA A 298 24.31 -28.94 3.38
CA ALA A 298 23.96 -29.29 4.75
C ALA A 298 22.46 -29.17 5.04
N LEU A 299 21.74 -28.28 4.34
CA LEU A 299 20.28 -28.20 4.41
C LEU A 299 19.63 -29.44 3.78
N TYR A 300 20.08 -29.86 2.60
CA TYR A 300 19.53 -31.05 1.94
C TYR A 300 19.82 -32.33 2.71
N GLU A 301 21.01 -32.48 3.32
CA GLU A 301 21.30 -33.62 4.20
C GLU A 301 20.30 -33.70 5.37
N ARG A 302 20.05 -32.59 6.07
CA ARG A 302 19.05 -32.54 7.15
C ARG A 302 17.62 -32.78 6.67
N LEU A 303 17.30 -32.42 5.43
CA LEU A 303 15.98 -32.69 4.84
C LEU A 303 15.86 -34.17 4.45
N ALA A 304 16.94 -34.82 4.02
CA ALA A 304 16.95 -36.24 3.70
C ALA A 304 16.79 -37.14 4.94
N GLU A 305 17.20 -36.66 6.11
CA GLU A 305 17.01 -37.33 7.40
C GLU A 305 15.57 -37.24 7.95
N ARG A 306 14.68 -36.51 7.27
CA ARG A 306 13.29 -36.30 7.71
C ARG A 306 12.33 -37.30 7.07
N ASP A 307 11.77 -38.17 7.90
CA ASP A 307 10.77 -39.17 7.49
C ASP A 307 9.39 -38.57 7.13
N ASP A 308 9.16 -37.28 7.43
CA ASP A 308 7.88 -36.59 7.17
C ASP A 308 7.82 -35.92 5.78
N LEU A 309 8.88 -36.03 4.98
CA LEU A 309 8.92 -35.50 3.63
C LEU A 309 8.67 -36.62 2.60
N PRO A 310 7.94 -36.34 1.50
CA PRO A 310 7.77 -37.32 0.44
C PRO A 310 9.16 -37.72 -0.10
N PRO A 311 9.39 -39.01 -0.38
CA PRO A 311 10.69 -39.49 -0.85
C PRO A 311 11.08 -38.68 -2.09
N GLU A 312 12.32 -38.19 -2.11
CA GLU A 312 12.84 -37.43 -3.25
C GLU A 312 12.61 -38.25 -4.53
N ALA A 313 11.72 -37.77 -5.40
CA ALA A 313 11.59 -38.36 -6.72
C ALA A 313 12.97 -38.21 -7.37
N PRO A 314 13.64 -39.31 -7.77
CA PRO A 314 14.96 -39.21 -8.38
C PRO A 314 14.85 -38.26 -9.57
N PRO A 315 15.86 -37.40 -9.80
CA PRO A 315 15.85 -36.50 -10.95
C PRO A 315 15.62 -37.36 -12.19
N GLN A 316 14.42 -37.25 -12.78
CA GLN A 316 14.14 -37.96 -14.01
C GLN A 316 15.20 -37.48 -15.00
N PRO A 317 16.02 -38.39 -15.58
CA PRO A 317 16.96 -37.97 -16.59
C PRO A 317 16.16 -37.27 -17.67
N CYS A 318 16.50 -36.02 -17.95
CA CYS A 318 15.96 -35.28 -19.09
C CYS A 318 16.08 -36.21 -20.29
N ARG A 319 14.97 -36.83 -20.71
CA ARG A 319 14.91 -37.57 -21.97
C ARG A 319 15.13 -36.53 -23.05
N THR A 320 16.38 -36.39 -23.47
CA THR A 320 16.74 -35.83 -24.76
C THR A 320 15.99 -36.69 -25.78
N GLY A 321 14.85 -36.19 -26.26
CA GLY A 321 14.11 -36.84 -27.33
C GLY A 321 15.04 -37.07 -28.54
N PRO A 322 14.80 -38.12 -29.33
CA PRO A 322 15.69 -38.47 -30.42
C PRO A 322 15.71 -37.34 -31.46
N GLY A 323 16.90 -36.84 -31.77
CA GLY A 323 17.25 -36.12 -33.00
C GLY A 323 16.39 -34.91 -33.37
N ARG A 324 16.75 -33.72 -32.87
CA ARG A 324 16.58 -32.50 -33.67
C ARG A 324 17.94 -32.16 -34.28
N GLY A 325 18.08 -32.42 -35.58
CA GLY A 325 19.20 -31.96 -36.39
C GLY A 325 19.37 -30.43 -36.32
N PRO A 326 20.52 -29.90 -36.79
CA PRO A 326 20.90 -28.52 -36.58
C PRO A 326 19.85 -27.57 -37.15
N VAL A 327 19.28 -26.74 -36.27
CA VAL A 327 18.37 -25.66 -36.64
C VAL A 327 19.16 -24.63 -37.45
N ARG A 328 19.04 -24.69 -38.78
CA ARG A 328 19.47 -23.60 -39.67
C ARG A 328 18.71 -22.34 -39.27
N ARG A 329 19.41 -21.36 -38.69
CA ARG A 329 18.93 -19.97 -38.56
C ARG A 329 18.66 -19.44 -39.97
N ARG A 330 17.40 -19.42 -40.40
CA ARG A 330 16.98 -18.52 -41.50
C ARG A 330 16.88 -17.12 -40.92
N LEU A 331 17.86 -16.29 -41.24
CA LEU A 331 17.74 -14.84 -41.23
C LEU A 331 16.57 -14.48 -42.16
N VAL A 332 15.45 -14.07 -41.58
CA VAL A 332 14.36 -13.44 -42.34
C VAL A 332 14.80 -12.01 -42.60
N SER A 333 15.21 -11.74 -43.84
CA SER A 333 15.42 -10.40 -44.37
C SER A 333 14.11 -9.61 -44.28
N ARG A 334 14.17 -8.47 -43.56
CA ARG A 334 13.14 -7.43 -43.60
C ARG A 334 13.09 -6.86 -45.01
N ASP A 335 12.01 -7.14 -45.73
CA ASP A 335 11.60 -6.28 -46.83
C ASP A 335 10.08 -6.37 -47.02
N ARG A 336 9.34 -5.44 -46.40
CA ARG A 336 7.99 -5.06 -46.86
C ARG A 336 7.78 -3.57 -46.65
N ARG A 337 7.87 -2.89 -47.78
CA ARG A 337 7.36 -1.54 -48.06
C ARG A 337 5.88 -1.50 -47.72
N TRP A 338 5.47 -0.48 -46.98
CA TRP A 338 4.08 -0.06 -46.89
C TRP A 338 3.85 1.04 -47.91
N ARG A 339 3.01 0.76 -48.92
CA ARG A 339 2.26 1.74 -49.72
C ARG A 339 0.82 1.24 -49.72
N GLY A 340 -0.13 2.16 -49.51
CA GLY A 340 -1.57 1.90 -49.46
C GLY A 340 -2.11 2.25 -48.09
#